data_AF-A0A7W8BZ07-F1
#
_entry.id   AF-A0A7W8BZ07-F1
#
_cell.length_a   1.000
_cell.length_b   1.000
_cell.length_c   1.000
_cell.angle_alpha   90.00
_cell.angle_beta   90.00
_cell.angle_gamma   90.00
#
_symmetry.space_group_name_H-M   'P 1'
#
loop_
_entity.id
_entity.type
_entity.pdbx_description
1 polymer ?
#
loop_
_entity_poly.entity_id
_entity_poly.type
_entity_poly.pdbx_seq_one_letter_code
_entity_poly.pdbx_strand_id
1 'polypeptide(L)'
;MNSYKQHLYISCIRITANMLMVAAVFAAMYQSARSVNSAELVFCAWFFGITVSVWAAAFWLTRQVRRRFPAEGQSMVQLPREGLSLVSWRVLESSPSSLMAQRS
;
A
#
# COMPACT_ATOMS: atom_id res chain seq x y z
N MET A 1 9.48 7.18 -13.51
CA MET A 1 10.26 7.10 -12.23
C MET A 1 9.39 6.87 -10.98
N ASN A 2 8.10 7.24 -10.99
CA ASN A 2 7.23 7.17 -9.80
C ASN A 2 6.81 5.74 -9.40
N SER A 3 6.60 4.86 -10.41
CA SER A 3 6.16 3.47 -10.20
C SER A 3 7.18 2.62 -9.42
N TYR A 4 8.49 2.78 -9.67
CA TYR A 4 9.53 2.08 -8.92
C TYR A 4 9.53 2.47 -7.44
N LYS A 5 9.45 3.78 -7.14
CA LYS A 5 9.36 4.28 -5.76
C LYS A 5 8.10 3.75 -5.07
N GLN A 6 6.97 3.78 -5.75
CA GLN A 6 5.71 3.24 -5.24
C GLN A 6 5.80 1.74 -4.92
N HIS A 7 6.38 0.93 -5.82
CA HIS A 7 6.57 -0.50 -5.60
C HIS A 7 7.52 -0.78 -4.43
N LEU A 8 8.60 -0.02 -4.31
CA LEU A 8 9.55 -0.11 -3.20
C LEU A 8 8.89 0.23 -1.87
N TYR A 9 8.15 1.34 -1.78
CA TYR A 9 7.44 1.72 -0.56
C TYR A 9 6.39 0.69 -0.15
N ILE A 10 5.60 0.18 -1.10
CA ILE A 10 4.60 -0.88 -0.82
C ILE A 10 5.30 -2.15 -0.33
N SER A 11 6.43 -2.52 -0.94
CA SER A 11 7.20 -3.70 -0.52
C SER A 11 7.76 -3.54 0.89
N CYS A 12 8.34 -2.37 1.21
CA CYS A 12 8.78 -2.04 2.57
C CYS A 12 7.63 -2.13 3.57
N ILE A 13 6.48 -1.52 3.29
CA ILE A 13 5.30 -1.56 4.17
C ILE A 13 4.90 -3.02 4.47
N ARG A 14 4.91 -3.90 3.46
CA ARG A 14 4.59 -5.32 3.64
C ARG A 14 5.62 -6.04 4.52
N ILE A 15 6.92 -5.82 4.28
CA ILE A 15 8.00 -6.44 5.07
C ILE A 15 7.89 -6.01 6.53
N THR A 16 7.72 -4.70 6.78
CA THR A 16 7.57 -4.18 8.15
C THR A 16 6.31 -4.70 8.82
N ALA A 17 5.17 -4.78 8.11
CA ALA A 17 3.93 -5.34 8.66
C ALA A 17 4.09 -6.81 9.05
N ASN A 18 4.78 -7.62 8.24
CA ASN A 18 5.07 -9.02 8.55
C ASN A 18 5.98 -9.16 9.78
N MET A 19 7.03 -8.35 9.89
CA MET A 19 7.90 -8.30 11.07
C MET A 19 7.11 -7.94 12.33
N LEU A 20 6.19 -6.97 12.24
CA LEU A 20 5.33 -6.57 13.35
C LEU A 20 4.34 -7.67 13.75
N MET A 21 3.82 -8.46 12.80
CA MET A 21 2.98 -9.62 13.13
C MET A 21 3.76 -10.68 13.91
N VAL A 22 5.00 -10.96 13.52
CA VAL A 22 5.86 -11.89 14.26
C VAL A 22 6.13 -11.38 15.67
N ALA A 23 6.46 -10.09 15.81
CA ALA A 23 6.64 -9.45 17.12
C ALA A 23 5.35 -9.50 17.97
N ALA A 24 4.18 -9.35 17.34
CA ALA A 24 2.88 -9.44 18.01
C ALA A 24 2.63 -10.83 18.62
N VAL A 25 3.04 -11.91 17.93
CA VAL A 25 2.95 -13.28 18.48
C VAL A 25 3.79 -13.39 19.75
N PHE A 26 5.06 -12.97 19.69
CA PHE A 26 5.93 -13.02 20.88
C PHE A 26 5.41 -12.16 22.03
N ALA A 27 4.90 -10.96 21.73
CA ALA A 27 4.30 -10.07 22.74
C ALA A 27 3.05 -10.68 23.37
N ALA A 28 2.17 -11.28 22.56
CA ALA A 28 0.97 -11.96 23.04
C ALA A 28 1.32 -13.19 23.89
N MET A 29 2.29 -14.00 23.47
CA MET A 29 2.79 -15.14 24.25
C MET A 29 3.43 -14.72 25.57
N TYR A 30 4.20 -13.63 25.55
CA TYR A 30 4.83 -13.08 26.75
C TYR A 30 3.77 -12.60 27.76
N GLN A 31 2.73 -11.93 27.29
CA GLN A 31 1.65 -11.47 28.15
C GLN A 31 0.78 -12.61 28.67
N SER A 32 0.48 -13.62 27.84
CA SER A 32 -0.29 -14.79 28.27
C SER A 32 0.46 -15.62 29.31
N ALA A 33 1.80 -15.68 29.23
CA ALA A 33 2.63 -16.40 30.20
C ALA A 33 2.67 -15.72 31.58
N ARG A 34 2.44 -14.41 31.65
CA ARG A 34 2.45 -13.63 32.90
C ARG A 34 1.05 -13.36 33.46
N SER A 35 -0.01 -13.67 32.72
CA SER A 35 -1.38 -13.39 33.15
C SER A 35 -1.93 -14.45 34.09
N VAL A 36 -2.56 -14.01 35.18
CA VAL A 36 -3.28 -14.87 36.14
C VAL A 36 -4.68 -15.26 35.60
N ASN A 37 -5.17 -14.53 34.61
CA ASN A 37 -6.44 -14.79 33.90
C ASN A 37 -6.28 -15.87 32.82
N SER A 38 -7.39 -16.30 32.21
CA SER A 38 -7.40 -17.22 31.07
C SER A 38 -6.41 -16.78 29.98
N ALA A 39 -5.31 -17.52 29.88
CA ALA A 39 -4.18 -17.21 29.00
C ALA A 39 -4.61 -17.08 27.51
N GLU A 40 -5.61 -17.85 27.10
CA GLU A 40 -6.18 -17.81 25.74
C GLU A 40 -6.83 -16.47 25.41
N LEU A 41 -7.59 -15.89 26.34
CA LEU A 41 -8.25 -14.60 26.13
C LEU A 41 -7.24 -13.46 26.07
N VAL A 42 -6.24 -13.50 26.95
CA VAL A 42 -5.15 -12.51 26.98
C VAL A 42 -4.34 -12.59 25.70
N PHE A 43 -3.99 -13.80 25.25
CA PHE A 43 -3.31 -14.02 23.98
C PHE A 43 -4.13 -13.45 22.80
N CYS A 44 -5.41 -13.82 22.69
CA CYS A 44 -6.29 -13.35 21.61
C CYS A 44 -6.42 -11.83 21.60
N ALA A 45 -6.67 -11.20 22.76
CA ALA A 45 -6.82 -9.76 22.85
C ALA A 45 -5.55 -9.02 22.39
N TRP A 46 -4.37 -9.46 22.83
CA TRP A 46 -3.10 -8.86 22.44
C TRP A 46 -2.75 -9.14 20.98
N PHE A 47 -2.90 -10.38 20.53
CA PHE A 47 -2.60 -10.76 19.16
C PHE A 47 -3.50 -10.03 18.17
N PHE A 48 -4.81 -10.08 18.34
CA PHE A 48 -5.75 -9.40 17.44
C PHE A 48 -5.67 -7.89 17.57
N GLY A 49 -5.50 -7.35 18.78
CA GLY A 49 -5.36 -5.91 19.00
C GLY A 49 -4.18 -5.32 18.22
N ILE A 50 -3.03 -6.00 18.24
CA ILE A 50 -1.85 -5.57 17.49
C ILE A 50 -2.05 -5.85 15.99
N THR A 51 -2.47 -7.06 15.62
CA THR A 51 -2.56 -7.49 14.22
C THR A 51 -3.55 -6.65 13.42
N VAL A 52 -4.74 -6.40 13.97
CA VAL A 52 -5.77 -5.57 13.31
C VAL A 52 -5.27 -4.13 13.15
N SER A 53 -4.63 -3.56 14.16
CA SER A 53 -4.07 -2.20 14.12
C SER A 53 -2.95 -2.09 13.07
N VAL A 54 -2.06 -3.07 13.00
CA VAL A 54 -0.96 -3.12 12.02
C VAL A 54 -1.51 -3.22 10.59
N TRP A 55 -2.51 -4.06 10.35
CA TRP A 55 -3.14 -4.18 9.04
C TRP A 55 -3.87 -2.91 8.62
N ALA A 56 -4.63 -2.30 9.53
CA ALA A 56 -5.30 -1.02 9.27
C ALA A 56 -4.29 0.08 8.92
N ALA A 57 -3.19 0.18 9.70
CA ALA A 57 -2.12 1.12 9.44
C ALA A 57 -1.43 0.86 8.10
N ALA A 58 -1.09 -0.39 7.78
CA ALA A 58 -0.46 -0.78 6.52
C ALA A 58 -1.37 -0.47 5.31
N PHE A 59 -2.67 -0.71 5.43
CA PHE A 59 -3.65 -0.36 4.40
C PHE A 59 -3.73 1.15 4.19
N TRP A 60 -3.80 1.91 5.28
CA TRP A 60 -3.84 3.37 5.24
C TRP A 60 -2.56 3.96 4.63
N LEU A 61 -1.38 3.48 5.04
CA LEU A 61 -0.08 3.84 4.48
C LEU A 61 0.00 3.52 2.98
N THR A 62 -0.44 2.33 2.57
CA THR A 62 -0.49 1.94 1.15
C THR A 62 -1.38 2.89 0.35
N ARG A 63 -2.53 3.28 0.91
CA ARG A 63 -3.44 4.25 0.28
C ARG A 63 -2.81 5.63 0.18
N GLN A 64 -2.09 6.08 1.21
CA GLN A 64 -1.36 7.36 1.20
C GLN A 64 -0.25 7.36 0.15
N VAL A 65 0.54 6.29 0.04
CA VAL A 65 1.59 6.14 -0.98
C VAL A 65 0.98 6.23 -2.38
N ARG A 66 -0.14 5.53 -2.64
CA ARG A 66 -0.84 5.60 -3.93
C ARG A 66 -1.38 6.99 -4.25
N ARG A 67 -1.84 7.76 -3.24
CA ARG A 67 -2.31 9.14 -3.43
C ARG A 67 -1.16 10.11 -3.69
N ARG A 68 -0.03 9.95 -2.97
CA ARG A 68 1.12 10.86 -3.08
C ARG A 68 1.91 10.63 -4.36
N PHE A 69 1.96 9.38 -4.82
CA PHE A 69 2.64 8.97 -6.03
C PHE A 69 1.65 8.26 -6.95
N PRO A 70 0.78 8.99 -7.68
CA PRO A 70 -0.05 8.39 -8.70
C PRO A 70 0.86 7.72 -9.73
N ALA A 71 0.58 6.44 -10.00
CA ALA A 71 1.36 5.66 -10.95
C ALA A 71 1.15 6.23 -12.36
N GLU A 72 2.14 6.93 -12.90
CA GLU A 72 2.27 7.06 -14.36
C GLU A 72 2.50 5.65 -14.89
N GLY A 73 1.44 5.03 -15.42
CA GLY A 73 1.52 3.71 -16.00
C GLY A 73 2.46 3.76 -17.19
N GLN A 74 3.66 3.24 -17.05
CA GLN A 74 4.57 3.08 -18.18
C GLN A 74 4.26 1.72 -18.79
N SER A 75 3.59 1.74 -19.94
CA SER A 75 3.31 0.54 -20.72
C SER A 75 4.20 0.58 -21.96
N MET A 76 4.88 -0.53 -22.24
CA MET A 76 5.64 -0.68 -23.47
C MET A 76 4.64 -1.01 -24.57
N VAL A 77 4.34 -0.02 -25.39
CA VAL A 77 3.34 -0.14 -26.45
C VAL A 77 4.05 -0.08 -27.78
N GLN A 78 3.69 -0.98 -28.69
CA GLN A 78 4.23 -0.96 -30.04
C GLN A 78 3.49 0.14 -30.83
N LEU A 79 4.18 1.25 -31.11
CA LEU A 79 3.59 2.33 -31.89
C LEU A 79 3.68 2.01 -33.39
N PRO A 80 2.60 2.28 -34.16
CA PRO A 80 2.67 2.18 -35.61
C PRO A 80 3.75 3.15 -36.12
N ARG A 81 4.75 2.63 -36.84
CA ARG A 81 5.94 3.32 -37.40
C ARG A 81 7.16 3.55 -36.48
N GLU A 82 7.04 3.44 -35.17
CA GLU A 82 8.14 3.72 -34.21
C GLU A 82 8.65 2.49 -33.46
N GLY A 83 8.00 1.33 -33.60
CA GLY A 83 8.42 0.09 -32.93
C GLY A 83 8.06 0.05 -31.44
N LEU A 84 8.83 -0.68 -30.63
CA LEU A 84 8.61 -0.81 -29.19
C LEU A 84 9.01 0.49 -28.47
N SER A 85 8.03 1.27 -28.05
CA SER A 85 8.27 2.54 -27.36
C SER A 85 7.61 2.57 -25.99
N LEU A 86 8.28 3.21 -25.04
CA LEU A 86 7.89 3.22 -23.64
C LEU A 86 6.97 4.41 -23.39
N VAL A 87 5.66 4.16 -23.41
CA VAL A 87 4.63 5.19 -23.31
C VAL A 87 4.26 5.39 -21.85
N SER A 88 4.41 6.60 -21.33
CA SER A 88 3.89 6.98 -20.02
C SER A 88 2.46 7.47 -20.16
N TRP A 89 1.51 6.74 -19.60
CA TRP A 89 0.13 7.17 -19.48
C TRP A 89 0.00 8.10 -18.27
N ARG A 90 -0.18 9.39 -18.54
CA ARG A 90 -0.64 10.36 -17.55
C ARG A 90 -2.14 10.49 -17.71
N VAL A 91 -2.90 10.05 -16.71
CA VAL A 91 -4.35 10.32 -16.67
C VAL A 91 -4.49 11.84 -16.60
N LEU A 92 -4.97 12.43 -17.69
CA LEU A 92 -5.30 13.85 -17.71
C LEU A 92 -6.43 14.02 -16.68
N GLU A 93 -6.13 14.68 -15.55
CA GLU A 93 -7.21 15.18 -14.71
C GLU A 93 -8.10 16.02 -15.61
N SER A 94 -9.40 15.72 -15.59
CA SER A 94 -10.41 16.37 -16.42
C SER A 94 -10.42 17.85 -16.12
N SER A 95 -9.62 18.60 -16.89
CA SER A 95 -9.69 20.04 -16.93
C SER A 95 -11.05 20.40 -17.53
N PRO A 96 -11.90 21.17 -16.83
CA PRO A 96 -13.18 21.62 -17.38
C PRO A 96 -13.02 22.50 -18.63
N SER A 97 -11.79 22.86 -19.01
CA SER A 97 -11.50 23.70 -20.17
C SER A 97 -11.51 22.97 -21.52
N SER A 98 -11.54 21.64 -21.58
CA SER A 98 -11.54 20.92 -22.88
C SER A 98 -12.89 20.94 -23.60
N LEU A 99 -13.98 21.29 -22.93
CA LEU A 99 -15.31 21.41 -23.55
C LEU A 99 -15.52 22.74 -24.29
N MET A 100 -14.62 23.72 -24.15
CA MET A 100 -14.75 25.01 -24.85
C MET A 100 -13.97 25.10 -26.17
N ALA A 101 -13.02 24.20 -26.44
CA ALA A 101 -12.20 24.25 -27.65
C ALA A 101 -12.80 23.49 -28.86
N GLN A 102 -13.95 22.84 -28.70
CA GLN A 102 -14.62 22.09 -29.79
C GLN A 102 -15.80 22.86 -30.42
N ARG A 103 -15.95 24.16 -30.10
CA ARG A 103 -16.91 25.07 -30.72
C ARG A 103 -16.23 26.40 -31.11
N SER A 104 -15.39 26.36 -32.14
CA SER A 104 -15.06 27.54 -32.94
C SER A 104 -14.58 27.11 -34.32
#